data_AF-A0A7M7R726-F1
#
_entry.id   AF-A0A7M7R726-F1
#
_cell.length_a   1.000
_cell.length_b   1.000
_cell.length_c   1.000
_cell.angle_alpha   90.00
_cell.angle_beta   90.00
_cell.angle_gamma   90.00
#
_symmetry.space_group_name_H-M   'P 1'
#
loop_
_entity.id
_entity.type
_entity.pdbx_description
1 polymer ?
#
loop_
_entity_poly.entity_id
_entity_poly.type
_entity_poly.pdbx_seq_one_letter_code
_entity_poly.pdbx_strand_id
1 'polypeptide(L)'
;MTMATETENTGPESKEIKDVKEMKEALKDETPPDNKQEEKDAAKKEENKKEETADAAAATPSSAPTKAISVHKTNYEKDVVYLYQFSRIPLLPSISPYCLKVETWLRLNGIKYENVDHKMKFRSKKGALPFVELNGEEIADSTIILRELSQKFGKDLDAVLTCEQRSVSHAMISMIENHLVWVVMCWRTKNLDQVFKGYKVNLQHVLGTRIPNGILNFFFKLTVGRKGAKKVKAQGMGVHTPEEVSQFGCADLKVLSDMLADKPFFFGDEPTTLDVVAFAHLAQILYIDKDTPYSLRDYMQENCPNLVGHCSRMKERCFPDWDEICSTLDMNTHLPKPEKQEEKEGKEDAKESKESKEEKEGDKEKADKEEKELEKDKEVDENKEKEKEGK
;
A
#
# COMPACT_ATOMS: atom_id res chain seq x y z
N MET A 1 45.76 -20.35 -34.85
CA MET A 1 44.77 -19.32 -34.50
C MET A 1 43.61 -20.01 -33.82
N THR A 2 43.62 -20.02 -32.49
CA THR A 2 42.56 -20.54 -31.62
C THR A 2 41.63 -19.39 -31.26
N MET A 3 40.36 -19.50 -31.62
CA MET A 3 39.29 -18.61 -31.15
C MET A 3 38.49 -19.38 -30.10
N ALA A 4 38.48 -18.86 -28.87
CA ALA A 4 37.64 -19.31 -27.78
C ALA A 4 36.30 -18.55 -27.85
N THR A 5 35.19 -19.26 -27.73
CA THR A 5 33.86 -18.70 -27.47
C THR A 5 33.64 -18.63 -25.97
N GLU A 6 33.54 -17.42 -25.42
CA GLU A 6 33.04 -17.17 -24.05
C GLU A 6 31.51 -17.30 -24.03
N THR A 7 31.01 -18.19 -23.19
CA THR A 7 29.59 -18.25 -22.79
C THR A 7 29.37 -17.33 -21.58
N GLU A 8 28.61 -16.25 -21.75
CA GLU A 8 28.13 -15.41 -20.65
C GLU A 8 27.14 -16.19 -19.77
N ASN A 9 27.52 -16.41 -18.51
CA ASN A 9 26.73 -17.07 -17.49
C ASN A 9 25.82 -16.03 -16.80
N THR A 10 24.57 -15.88 -17.25
CA THR A 10 23.54 -15.07 -16.56
C THR A 10 22.90 -15.90 -15.44
N GLY A 11 23.60 -16.02 -14.32
CA GLY A 11 23.14 -16.75 -13.14
C GLY A 11 22.17 -15.98 -12.22
N PRO A 12 21.47 -16.68 -11.31
CA PRO A 12 20.46 -16.13 -10.38
C PRO A 12 20.98 -15.04 -9.43
N GLU A 13 22.28 -14.97 -9.19
CA GLU A 13 22.92 -13.92 -8.37
C GLU A 13 22.71 -12.51 -8.95
N SER A 14 22.67 -12.37 -10.28
CA SER A 14 22.48 -11.06 -10.94
C SER A 14 21.09 -10.46 -10.68
N LYS A 15 20.06 -11.31 -10.53
CA LYS A 15 18.69 -10.90 -10.25
C LYS A 15 18.49 -10.55 -8.78
N GLU A 16 19.05 -11.33 -7.86
CA GLU A 16 19.03 -11.00 -6.42
C GLU A 16 19.76 -9.70 -6.11
N ILE A 17 20.89 -9.43 -6.77
CA ILE A 17 21.63 -8.16 -6.59
C ILE A 17 20.80 -6.96 -7.08
N LYS A 18 20.07 -7.12 -8.19
CA LYS A 18 19.15 -6.10 -8.70
C LYS A 18 17.98 -5.86 -7.73
N ASP A 19 17.37 -6.93 -7.24
CA ASP A 19 16.26 -6.86 -6.28
C ASP A 19 16.69 -6.22 -4.95
N VAL A 20 17.92 -6.46 -4.49
CA VAL A 20 18.49 -5.83 -3.29
C VAL A 20 18.80 -4.34 -3.50
N LYS A 21 19.22 -3.93 -4.71
CA LYS A 21 19.44 -2.52 -5.05
C LYS A 21 18.11 -1.76 -5.11
N GLU A 22 17.11 -2.32 -5.79
CA GLU A 22 15.75 -1.76 -5.87
C GLU A 22 15.09 -1.70 -4.48
N MET A 23 15.29 -2.71 -3.63
CA MET A 23 14.87 -2.69 -2.23
C MET A 23 15.53 -1.55 -1.43
N LYS A 24 16.84 -1.33 -1.62
CA LYS A 24 17.55 -0.21 -0.97
C LYS A 24 17.02 1.14 -1.43
N GLU A 25 16.55 1.27 -2.66
CA GLU A 25 15.95 2.50 -3.20
C GLU A 25 14.52 2.70 -2.67
N ALA A 26 13.68 1.66 -2.68
CA ALA A 26 12.33 1.70 -2.11
C ALA A 26 12.30 2.04 -0.60
N LEU A 27 13.30 1.58 0.17
CA LEU A 27 13.47 1.91 1.59
C LEU A 27 14.20 3.27 1.82
N LYS A 28 14.79 3.86 0.78
CA LYS A 28 15.45 5.17 0.84
C LYS A 28 14.46 6.33 0.67
N ASP A 29 13.42 6.18 -0.16
CA ASP A 29 12.41 7.21 -0.47
C ASP A 29 11.33 7.45 0.62
N GLU A 30 11.62 7.04 1.85
CA GLU A 30 10.81 7.26 3.08
C GLU A 30 10.83 8.73 3.57
N THR A 31 10.83 9.71 2.66
CA THR A 31 10.85 11.16 2.96
C THR A 31 9.80 11.93 2.15
N PRO A 32 8.86 12.61 2.83
CA PRO A 32 8.36 13.92 2.40
C PRO A 32 9.52 14.92 2.32
N PRO A 33 9.45 15.96 1.47
CA PRO A 33 10.48 16.98 1.42
C PRO A 33 10.61 17.66 2.79
N ASP A 34 11.84 17.67 3.31
CA ASP A 34 12.26 18.58 4.37
C ASP A 34 11.92 20.01 3.92
N ASN A 35 11.35 20.81 4.83
CA ASN A 35 10.96 22.19 4.58
C ASN A 35 12.20 23.12 4.46
N LYS A 36 13.08 22.84 3.50
CA LYS A 36 14.30 23.58 3.18
C LYS A 36 14.21 24.37 1.88
N GLN A 37 13.01 24.53 1.34
CA GLN A 37 12.80 25.32 0.12
C GLN A 37 12.50 26.81 0.39
N GLU A 38 12.39 27.23 1.66
CA GLU A 38 12.23 28.66 2.00
C GLU A 38 13.57 29.41 2.15
N GLU A 39 14.70 28.73 2.34
CA GLU A 39 16.01 29.41 2.53
C GLU A 39 16.71 29.81 1.21
N LYS A 40 16.27 29.29 0.05
CA LYS A 40 16.89 29.65 -1.25
C LYS A 40 16.20 30.76 -2.02
N ASP A 41 14.98 31.13 -1.64
CA ASP A 41 14.24 32.24 -2.27
C ASP A 41 14.33 33.56 -1.49
N ALA A 42 14.80 33.54 -0.23
CA ALA A 42 15.03 34.74 0.56
C ALA A 42 16.33 35.50 0.19
N ALA A 43 17.32 34.82 -0.42
CA ALA A 43 18.62 35.42 -0.76
C ALA A 43 18.67 36.11 -2.15
N LYS A 44 17.54 36.22 -2.86
CA LYS A 44 17.47 36.87 -4.19
C LYS A 44 16.52 38.08 -4.26
N LYS A 45 16.07 38.60 -3.11
CA LYS A 45 15.13 39.73 -3.03
C LYS A 45 15.68 40.99 -2.36
N GLU A 46 17.00 41.12 -2.25
CA GLU A 46 17.67 42.38 -1.96
C GLU A 46 18.64 42.74 -3.09
N GLU A 47 18.10 43.06 -4.27
CA GLU A 47 18.75 43.98 -5.21
C GLU A 47 17.76 44.33 -6.33
N ASN A 48 17.34 45.59 -6.33
CA ASN A 48 16.68 46.37 -7.38
C ASN A 48 15.31 46.93 -7.00
N LYS A 49 15.37 48.13 -6.43
CA LYS A 49 14.28 49.10 -6.38
C LYS A 49 14.76 50.39 -7.06
N LYS A 50 14.21 50.66 -8.25
CA LYS A 50 14.16 51.90 -9.07
C LYS A 50 13.97 51.44 -10.53
N GLU A 51 13.03 51.90 -11.34
CA GLU A 51 12.28 53.16 -11.46
C GLU A 51 10.98 52.88 -12.22
N GLU A 52 9.96 53.73 -12.02
CA GLU A 52 8.74 53.79 -12.83
C GLU A 52 9.02 54.38 -14.23
N THR A 53 8.30 53.91 -15.25
CA THR A 53 7.49 54.76 -16.16
C THR A 53 6.64 53.91 -17.11
N ALA A 54 5.51 54.48 -17.50
CA ALA A 54 4.40 53.91 -18.25
C ALA A 54 4.70 53.62 -19.73
N ASP A 55 4.02 52.63 -20.33
CA ASP A 55 3.13 52.87 -21.49
C ASP A 55 2.27 51.64 -21.85
N ALA A 56 1.13 51.90 -22.48
CA ALA A 56 0.09 50.94 -22.85
C ALA A 56 0.20 50.45 -24.31
N ALA A 57 -0.02 49.16 -24.59
CA ALA A 57 -0.55 48.67 -25.88
C ALA A 57 -0.88 47.15 -25.93
N ALA A 58 -2.10 46.84 -26.34
CA ALA A 58 -2.59 45.75 -27.22
C ALA A 58 -2.16 44.27 -27.07
N ALA A 59 -3.14 43.47 -26.61
CA ALA A 59 -3.62 42.15 -27.10
C ALA A 59 -2.66 41.11 -27.74
N THR A 60 -2.60 39.94 -27.10
CA THR A 60 -2.85 38.59 -27.69
C THR A 60 -3.06 37.58 -26.55
N PRO A 61 -4.02 36.63 -26.64
CA PRO A 61 -4.15 35.59 -25.62
C PRO A 61 -3.07 34.53 -25.88
N SER A 62 -1.97 34.61 -25.13
CA SER A 62 -1.00 33.52 -25.08
C SER A 62 -1.69 32.33 -24.42
N SER A 63 -2.02 31.32 -25.22
CA SER A 63 -2.45 30.01 -24.73
C SER A 63 -1.32 29.45 -23.87
N ALA A 64 -1.48 29.54 -22.56
CA ALA A 64 -0.58 28.89 -21.62
C ALA A 64 -0.50 27.39 -21.95
N PRO A 65 0.70 26.81 -22.03
CA PRO A 65 0.84 25.38 -22.32
C PRO A 65 0.18 24.59 -21.18
N THR A 66 -0.83 23.80 -21.54
CA THR A 66 -1.49 22.85 -20.66
C THR A 66 -0.42 21.95 -20.05
N LYS A 67 -0.15 22.08 -18.74
CA LYS A 67 0.80 21.21 -18.04
C LYS A 67 0.40 19.75 -18.31
N ALA A 68 1.34 18.96 -18.80
CA ALA A 68 1.15 17.54 -19.05
C ALA A 68 0.59 16.86 -17.78
N ILE A 69 -0.48 16.09 -17.98
CA ILE A 69 -1.25 15.40 -16.95
C ILE A 69 -0.30 14.50 -16.14
N SER A 70 -0.20 14.76 -14.83
CA SER A 70 0.82 14.17 -13.94
C SER A 70 0.26 13.10 -13.00
N VAL A 71 -0.76 12.35 -13.42
CA VAL A 71 -1.37 11.27 -12.61
C VAL A 71 -0.91 9.90 -13.09
N HIS A 72 -0.85 8.94 -12.19
CA HIS A 72 -0.48 7.56 -12.44
C HIS A 72 -1.63 6.77 -13.08
N LYS A 73 -2.89 7.00 -12.67
CA LYS A 73 -4.08 6.40 -13.29
C LYS A 73 -4.51 7.25 -14.48
N THR A 74 -4.03 6.91 -15.68
CA THR A 74 -4.33 7.67 -16.91
C THR A 74 -5.69 7.33 -17.52
N ASN A 75 -6.21 6.13 -17.29
CA ASN A 75 -7.51 5.65 -17.74
C ASN A 75 -8.57 5.73 -16.63
N TYR A 76 -8.64 6.89 -15.95
CA TYR A 76 -9.55 7.08 -14.83
C TYR A 76 -11.02 7.19 -15.28
N GLU A 77 -11.92 6.65 -14.47
CA GLU A 77 -13.35 6.94 -14.57
C GLU A 77 -13.65 8.28 -13.93
N LYS A 78 -14.51 9.07 -14.58
CA LYS A 78 -14.93 10.38 -14.04
C LYS A 78 -15.63 10.19 -12.70
N ASP A 79 -15.26 11.04 -11.73
CA ASP A 79 -15.79 11.10 -10.38
C ASP A 79 -15.57 9.80 -9.55
N VAL A 80 -14.63 8.94 -9.96
CA VAL A 80 -14.08 7.85 -9.15
C VAL A 80 -12.78 8.30 -8.50
N VAL A 81 -12.68 8.08 -7.18
CA VAL A 81 -11.47 8.39 -6.41
C VAL A 81 -10.50 7.21 -6.49
N TYR A 82 -9.27 7.42 -6.95
CA TYR A 82 -8.22 6.41 -6.92
C TYR A 82 -7.34 6.66 -5.71
N LEU A 83 -7.46 5.81 -4.68
CA LEU A 83 -6.75 5.95 -3.41
C LEU A 83 -5.43 5.18 -3.44
N TYR A 84 -4.33 5.90 -3.26
CA TYR A 84 -3.00 5.35 -3.08
C TYR A 84 -2.69 5.31 -1.59
N GLN A 85 -2.51 4.10 -1.05
CA GLN A 85 -2.25 3.87 0.35
C GLN A 85 -1.41 2.61 0.59
N PHE A 86 -1.04 2.35 1.85
CA PHE A 86 -0.31 1.15 2.23
C PHE A 86 -1.13 -0.12 1.97
N SER A 87 -0.45 -1.23 1.69
CA SER A 87 -1.08 -2.54 1.52
C SER A 87 -1.80 -3.02 2.78
N ARG A 88 -2.81 -3.88 2.60
CA ARG A 88 -3.54 -4.53 3.69
C ARG A 88 -2.60 -5.33 4.59
N ILE A 89 -3.00 -5.43 5.86
CA ILE A 89 -2.38 -6.30 6.86
C ILE A 89 -3.45 -7.15 7.57
N PRO A 90 -3.08 -8.28 8.20
CA PRO A 90 -4.06 -9.25 8.68
C PRO A 90 -4.96 -8.86 9.86
N LEU A 91 -4.81 -7.65 10.41
CA LEU A 91 -5.54 -7.22 11.62
C LEU A 91 -6.29 -5.90 11.45
N LEU A 92 -5.89 -5.06 10.49
CA LEU A 92 -6.56 -3.81 10.18
C LEU A 92 -6.31 -3.39 8.72
N PRO A 93 -7.22 -2.61 8.09
CA PRO A 93 -7.12 -2.25 6.67
C PRO A 93 -5.84 -1.48 6.30
N SER A 94 -5.28 -0.71 7.23
CA SER A 94 -4.02 0.02 7.02
C SER A 94 -3.30 0.28 8.35
N ILE A 95 -1.98 0.04 8.37
CA ILE A 95 -1.08 0.37 9.49
C ILE A 95 -0.73 1.86 9.57
N SER A 96 -1.14 2.66 8.60
CA SER A 96 -1.08 4.12 8.64
C SER A 96 -2.44 4.68 9.06
N PRO A 97 -2.51 5.46 10.17
CA PRO A 97 -3.76 6.09 10.59
C PRO A 97 -4.27 7.10 9.56
N TYR A 98 -3.39 7.80 8.84
CA TYR A 98 -3.81 8.75 7.80
C TYR A 98 -4.45 8.08 6.59
N CYS A 99 -3.94 6.91 6.20
CA CYS A 99 -4.55 6.09 5.13
C CYS A 99 -5.91 5.55 5.58
N LEU A 100 -5.99 5.02 6.81
CA LEU A 100 -7.25 4.54 7.37
C LEU A 100 -8.28 5.68 7.52
N LYS A 101 -7.85 6.90 7.88
CA LYS A 101 -8.69 8.11 7.96
C LYS A 101 -9.35 8.41 6.62
N VAL A 102 -8.58 8.46 5.52
CA VAL A 102 -9.12 8.74 4.19
C VAL A 102 -10.11 7.66 3.76
N GLU A 103 -9.75 6.39 3.90
CA GLU A 103 -10.64 5.29 3.50
C GLU A 103 -11.92 5.23 4.35
N THR A 104 -11.81 5.48 5.66
CA THR A 104 -12.97 5.58 6.56
C THR A 104 -13.91 6.68 6.10
N TRP A 105 -13.40 7.86 5.76
CA TRP A 105 -14.21 8.97 5.27
C TRP A 105 -14.92 8.63 3.94
N LEU A 106 -14.21 8.00 3.01
CA LEU A 106 -14.77 7.56 1.72
C LEU A 106 -15.91 6.57 1.92
N ARG A 107 -15.69 5.55 2.76
CA ARG A 107 -16.68 4.51 3.09
C ARG A 107 -17.89 5.09 3.81
N LEU A 108 -17.67 5.93 4.82
CA LEU A 108 -18.75 6.55 5.60
C LEU A 108 -19.67 7.42 4.73
N ASN A 109 -19.11 8.11 3.73
CA ASN A 109 -19.87 8.99 2.83
C ASN A 109 -20.38 8.29 1.56
N GLY A 110 -20.12 6.99 1.39
CA GLY A 110 -20.53 6.22 0.21
C GLY A 110 -19.87 6.71 -1.08
N ILE A 111 -18.65 7.24 -1.02
CA ILE A 111 -17.92 7.72 -2.19
C ILE A 111 -17.38 6.54 -2.98
N LYS A 112 -17.59 6.50 -4.29
CA LYS A 112 -17.01 5.47 -5.17
C LYS A 112 -15.49 5.66 -5.26
N TYR A 113 -14.74 4.63 -4.90
CA TYR A 113 -13.28 4.67 -4.93
C TYR A 113 -12.66 3.30 -5.25
N GLU A 114 -11.44 3.33 -5.79
CA GLU A 114 -10.59 2.15 -6.03
C GLU A 114 -9.27 2.36 -5.29
N ASN A 115 -8.85 1.39 -4.49
CA ASN A 115 -7.50 1.33 -3.96
C ASN A 115 -6.53 0.85 -5.04
N VAL A 116 -5.48 1.64 -5.27
CA VAL A 116 -4.42 1.29 -6.20
C VAL A 116 -3.31 0.56 -5.44
N ASP A 117 -3.21 -0.75 -5.66
CA ASP A 117 -2.11 -1.53 -5.09
C ASP A 117 -0.80 -1.24 -5.83
N HIS A 118 -0.04 -0.31 -5.29
CA HIS A 118 1.23 0.12 -5.85
C HIS A 118 2.45 -0.54 -5.18
N LYS A 119 2.27 -1.51 -4.27
CA LYS A 119 3.37 -2.21 -3.56
C LYS A 119 4.48 -1.26 -3.06
N MET A 120 4.09 -0.16 -2.41
CA MET A 120 4.98 0.88 -1.88
C MET A 120 5.81 1.68 -2.94
N LYS A 121 5.56 1.50 -4.25
CA LYS A 121 6.30 2.18 -5.33
C LYS A 121 6.01 3.67 -5.46
N PHE A 122 4.80 4.12 -5.14
CA PHE A 122 4.37 5.50 -5.34
C PHE A 122 4.24 6.26 -4.01
N ARG A 123 4.47 7.56 -4.12
CA ARG A 123 4.27 8.59 -3.11
C ARG A 123 3.70 9.81 -3.83
N SER A 124 2.96 10.63 -3.10
CA SER A 124 2.52 11.92 -3.65
C SER A 124 3.69 12.82 -4.04
N LYS A 125 3.40 13.92 -4.73
CA LYS A 125 4.32 15.04 -4.93
C LYS A 125 4.88 15.61 -3.61
N LYS A 126 4.21 15.36 -2.49
CA LYS A 126 4.67 15.69 -1.13
C LYS A 126 5.43 14.55 -0.45
N GLY A 127 5.76 13.47 -1.15
CA GLY A 127 6.53 12.34 -0.63
C GLY A 127 5.82 11.52 0.46
N ALA A 128 4.50 11.61 0.56
CA ALA A 128 3.71 10.92 1.59
C ALA A 128 2.54 10.11 1.02
N LEU A 129 2.09 9.11 1.79
CA LEU A 129 0.79 8.46 1.67
C LEU A 129 -0.11 8.88 2.85
N PRO A 130 -1.44 8.89 2.70
CA PRO A 130 -2.16 8.62 1.45
C PRO A 130 -2.13 9.80 0.48
N PHE A 131 -2.43 9.52 -0.78
CA PHE A 131 -2.90 10.51 -1.74
C PHE A 131 -4.00 9.93 -2.60
N VAL A 132 -4.76 10.79 -3.27
CA VAL A 132 -5.79 10.37 -4.22
C VAL A 132 -5.55 10.99 -5.58
N GLU A 133 -6.02 10.29 -6.61
CA GLU A 133 -6.20 10.87 -7.93
C GLU A 133 -7.70 10.92 -8.24
N LEU A 134 -8.18 12.09 -8.67
CA LEU A 134 -9.57 12.31 -9.01
C LEU A 134 -9.63 13.19 -10.26
N ASN A 135 -10.35 12.74 -11.28
CA ASN A 135 -10.55 13.49 -12.52
C ASN A 135 -9.25 13.99 -13.18
N GLY A 136 -8.16 13.23 -13.06
CA GLY A 136 -6.86 13.58 -13.64
C GLY A 136 -5.99 14.51 -12.77
N GLU A 137 -6.39 14.76 -11.52
CA GLU A 137 -5.65 15.60 -10.56
C GLU A 137 -5.22 14.79 -9.34
N GLU A 138 -3.98 15.00 -8.88
CA GLU A 138 -3.46 14.43 -7.63
C GLU A 138 -3.78 15.37 -6.46
N ILE A 139 -4.36 14.81 -5.39
CA ILE A 139 -4.61 15.51 -4.12
C ILE A 139 -3.86 14.77 -3.00
N ALA A 140 -2.94 15.47 -2.35
CA ALA A 140 -2.05 14.91 -1.33
C ALA A 140 -2.24 15.59 0.03
N ASP A 141 -1.95 14.86 1.10
CA ASP A 141 -2.26 15.13 2.52
C ASP A 141 -3.69 14.74 2.93
N SER A 142 -3.83 13.93 3.98
CA SER A 142 -5.13 13.38 4.39
C SER A 142 -6.18 14.44 4.76
N THR A 143 -5.77 15.56 5.36
CA THR A 143 -6.70 16.63 5.74
C THR A 143 -7.14 17.43 4.52
N ILE A 144 -6.21 17.69 3.58
CA ILE A 144 -6.55 18.32 2.30
C ILE A 144 -7.46 17.41 1.48
N ILE A 145 -7.17 16.11 1.40
CA ILE A 145 -8.00 15.13 0.69
C ILE A 145 -9.44 15.17 1.21
N LEU A 146 -9.64 15.05 2.52
CA LEU A 146 -10.97 15.11 3.12
C LEU A 146 -11.70 16.41 2.76
N ARG A 147 -11.02 17.57 2.85
CA ARG A 147 -11.59 18.88 2.51
C ARG A 147 -12.02 18.97 1.04
N GLU A 148 -11.13 18.65 0.11
CA GLU A 148 -11.40 18.78 -1.33
C GLU A 148 -12.50 17.81 -1.77
N LEU A 149 -12.48 16.56 -1.28
CA LEU A 149 -13.52 15.57 -1.58
C LEU A 149 -14.86 15.95 -0.95
N SER A 150 -14.86 16.47 0.28
CA SER A 150 -16.07 16.98 0.95
C SER A 150 -16.72 18.07 0.11
N GLN A 151 -15.93 19.05 -0.36
CA GLN A 151 -16.42 20.12 -1.22
C GLN A 151 -16.93 19.59 -2.57
N LYS A 152 -16.17 18.71 -3.21
CA LYS A 152 -16.48 18.15 -4.53
C LYS A 152 -17.76 17.31 -4.53
N PHE A 153 -18.01 16.53 -3.48
CA PHE A 153 -19.16 15.63 -3.37
C PHE A 153 -20.31 16.16 -2.49
N GLY A 154 -20.17 17.37 -1.92
CA GLY A 154 -21.19 17.95 -1.04
C GLY A 154 -21.41 17.16 0.25
N LYS A 155 -20.32 16.68 0.87
CA LYS A 155 -20.33 15.78 2.03
C LYS A 155 -19.60 16.43 3.22
N ASP A 156 -20.27 17.32 3.94
CA ASP A 156 -19.72 17.92 5.17
C ASP A 156 -20.23 17.16 6.40
N LEU A 157 -19.35 16.36 7.02
CA LEU A 157 -19.64 15.63 8.27
C LEU A 157 -19.85 16.56 9.46
N ASP A 158 -19.30 17.78 9.38
CA ASP A 158 -19.32 18.75 10.46
C ASP A 158 -20.42 19.79 10.27
N ALA A 159 -21.28 19.64 9.25
CA ALA A 159 -22.30 20.63 8.87
C ALA A 159 -23.20 21.07 10.03
N VAL A 160 -23.52 20.14 10.93
CA VAL A 160 -24.40 20.36 12.09
C VAL A 160 -23.68 20.95 13.30
N LEU A 161 -22.35 21.04 13.28
CA LEU A 161 -21.57 21.50 14.41
C LEU A 161 -21.65 23.02 14.59
N THR A 162 -21.82 23.43 15.85
CA THR A 162 -21.69 24.84 16.25
C THR A 162 -20.25 25.32 16.12
N CYS A 163 -20.03 26.64 16.12
CA CYS A 163 -18.68 27.22 16.09
C CYS A 163 -17.80 26.74 17.26
N GLU A 164 -18.39 26.59 18.45
CA GLU A 164 -17.69 26.05 19.62
C GLU A 164 -17.30 24.58 19.42
N GLN A 165 -18.23 23.74 18.95
CA GLN A 165 -17.94 22.34 18.66
C GLN A 165 -16.88 22.17 17.57
N ARG A 166 -16.89 23.01 16.52
CA ARG A 166 -15.84 23.03 15.50
C ARG A 166 -14.48 23.41 16.08
N SER A 167 -14.43 24.33 17.05
CA SER A 167 -13.20 24.73 17.74
C SER A 167 -12.66 23.59 18.61
N VAL A 168 -13.52 22.91 19.36
CA VAL A 168 -13.17 21.72 20.14
C VAL A 168 -12.71 20.59 19.22
N SER A 169 -13.42 20.34 18.13
CA SER A 169 -13.06 19.34 17.12
C SER A 169 -11.65 19.58 16.59
N HIS A 170 -11.33 20.82 16.20
CA HIS A 170 -10.00 21.20 15.75
C HIS A 170 -8.92 20.94 16.80
N ALA A 171 -9.16 21.31 18.06
CA ALA A 171 -8.21 21.09 19.15
C ALA A 171 -7.94 19.59 19.39
N MET A 172 -9.00 18.76 19.37
CA MET A 172 -8.89 17.33 19.58
C MET A 172 -8.22 16.61 18.41
N ILE A 173 -8.57 16.95 17.17
CA ILE A 173 -7.88 16.45 15.97
C ILE A 173 -6.39 16.84 16.03
N SER A 174 -6.08 18.07 16.44
CA SER A 174 -4.69 18.52 16.59
C SER A 174 -3.93 17.73 17.65
N MET A 175 -4.54 17.41 18.78
CA MET A 175 -3.94 16.54 19.80
C MET A 175 -3.71 15.13 19.25
N ILE A 176 -4.70 14.54 18.58
CA ILE A 176 -4.59 13.19 18.02
C ILE A 176 -3.45 13.12 16.98
N GLU A 177 -3.42 14.07 16.04
CA GLU A 177 -2.53 14.03 14.87
C GLU A 177 -1.14 14.66 15.13
N ASN A 178 -0.96 15.42 16.22
CA ASN A 178 0.33 16.04 16.54
C ASN A 178 0.92 15.65 17.90
N HIS A 179 0.19 14.91 18.73
CA HIS A 179 0.69 14.40 20.02
C HIS A 179 0.53 12.87 20.11
N LEU A 180 -0.69 12.34 20.12
CA LEU A 180 -0.96 10.90 20.29
C LEU A 180 -0.30 10.05 19.20
N VAL A 181 -0.33 10.50 17.94
CA VAL A 181 0.34 9.77 16.85
C VAL A 181 1.85 9.62 17.10
N TRP A 182 2.49 10.62 17.71
CA TRP A 182 3.92 10.59 17.99
C TRP A 182 4.25 9.72 19.19
N VAL A 183 3.34 9.61 20.17
CA VAL A 183 3.41 8.60 21.22
C VAL A 183 3.44 7.19 20.59
N VAL A 184 2.49 6.89 19.71
CA VAL A 184 2.41 5.60 19.01
C VAL A 184 3.64 5.36 18.14
N MET A 185 4.12 6.37 17.41
CA MET A 185 5.33 6.25 16.58
C MET A 185 6.61 6.07 17.41
N CYS A 186 6.69 6.68 18.59
CA CYS A 186 7.79 6.46 19.52
C CYS A 186 7.84 5.01 19.98
N TRP A 187 6.69 4.44 20.38
CA TRP A 187 6.60 3.03 20.71
C TRP A 187 6.97 2.14 19.51
N ARG A 188 6.41 2.40 18.32
CA ARG A 188 6.68 1.60 17.11
C ARG A 188 8.15 1.56 16.74
N THR A 189 8.82 2.71 16.78
CA THR A 189 10.24 2.84 16.40
C THR A 189 11.19 2.18 17.40
N LYS A 190 10.83 2.15 18.70
CA LYS A 190 11.58 1.45 19.74
C LYS A 190 11.30 -0.06 19.78
N ASN A 191 10.14 -0.51 19.29
CA ASN A 191 9.65 -1.88 19.40
C ASN A 191 9.36 -2.57 18.05
N LEU A 192 10.19 -2.34 17.02
CA LEU A 192 9.93 -2.82 15.64
C LEU A 192 9.64 -4.32 15.52
N ASP A 193 10.30 -5.17 16.31
CA ASP A 193 10.01 -6.60 16.35
C ASP A 193 8.59 -6.91 16.83
N GLN A 194 8.14 -6.20 17.87
CA GLN A 194 6.78 -6.32 18.38
C GLN A 194 5.77 -5.74 17.39
N VAL A 195 6.11 -4.67 16.68
CA VAL A 195 5.26 -4.12 15.60
C VAL A 195 5.06 -5.16 14.50
N PHE A 196 6.14 -5.75 13.98
CA PHE A 196 6.02 -6.72 12.89
C PHE A 196 5.22 -7.96 13.28
N LYS A 197 5.47 -8.50 14.48
CA LYS A 197 4.72 -9.65 14.99
C LYS A 197 3.27 -9.27 15.31
N GLY A 198 3.09 -8.18 16.06
CA GLY A 198 1.81 -7.73 16.59
C GLY A 198 0.85 -7.23 15.52
N TYR A 199 1.33 -6.70 14.39
CA TYR A 199 0.48 -6.37 13.25
C TYR A 199 0.53 -7.43 12.14
N LYS A 200 1.27 -8.54 12.34
CA LYS A 200 1.45 -9.63 11.37
C LYS A 200 1.90 -9.11 10.00
N VAL A 201 2.81 -8.14 10.00
CA VAL A 201 3.30 -7.50 8.77
C VAL A 201 4.21 -8.47 8.03
N ASN A 202 3.90 -8.67 6.74
CA ASN A 202 4.73 -9.44 5.82
C ASN A 202 5.37 -8.49 4.79
N LEU A 203 6.68 -8.24 4.92
CA LEU A 203 7.38 -7.29 4.04
C LEU A 203 7.48 -7.77 2.60
N GLN A 204 7.52 -9.09 2.33
CA GLN A 204 7.43 -9.61 0.95
C GLN A 204 6.14 -9.16 0.28
N HIS A 205 5.02 -9.29 0.99
CA HIS A 205 3.71 -8.87 0.48
C HIS A 205 3.64 -7.35 0.28
N VAL A 206 4.09 -6.58 1.27
CA VAL A 206 4.04 -5.10 1.25
C VAL A 206 4.91 -4.51 0.13
N LEU A 207 6.09 -5.09 -0.11
CA LEU A 207 7.05 -4.61 -1.11
C LEU A 207 6.90 -5.32 -2.47
N GLY A 208 6.07 -6.35 -2.57
CA GLY A 208 5.93 -7.16 -3.79
C GLY A 208 7.21 -7.88 -4.21
N THR A 209 8.03 -8.31 -3.24
CA THR A 209 9.34 -8.94 -3.49
C THR A 209 9.36 -10.40 -3.05
N ARG A 210 10.28 -11.17 -3.63
CA ARG A 210 10.53 -12.58 -3.27
C ARG A 210 11.66 -12.75 -2.25
N ILE A 211 12.36 -11.68 -1.86
CA ILE A 211 13.45 -11.72 -0.89
C ILE A 211 12.94 -12.28 0.45
N PRO A 212 13.62 -13.25 1.11
CA PRO A 212 13.20 -13.81 2.38
C PRO A 212 12.90 -12.74 3.47
N ASN A 213 11.80 -12.90 4.20
CA ASN A 213 11.35 -11.93 5.21
C ASN A 213 12.39 -11.64 6.30
N GLY A 214 13.22 -12.61 6.69
CA GLY A 214 14.28 -12.37 7.67
C GLY A 214 15.30 -11.32 7.21
N ILE A 215 15.66 -11.34 5.93
CA ILE A 215 16.56 -10.38 5.31
C ILE A 215 15.89 -9.01 5.20
N LEU A 216 14.64 -8.97 4.71
CA LEU A 216 13.84 -7.75 4.64
C LEU A 216 13.70 -7.08 6.01
N ASN A 217 13.34 -7.84 7.03
CA ASN A 217 13.19 -7.34 8.39
C ASN A 217 14.49 -6.74 8.92
N PHE A 218 15.63 -7.38 8.67
CA PHE A 218 16.93 -6.86 9.08
C PHE A 218 17.25 -5.51 8.41
N PHE A 219 17.11 -5.42 7.09
CA PHE A 219 17.37 -4.17 6.37
C PHE A 219 16.38 -3.07 6.74
N PHE A 220 15.09 -3.41 6.88
CA PHE A 220 14.05 -2.47 7.28
C PHE A 220 14.34 -1.86 8.65
N LYS A 221 14.72 -2.68 9.64
CA LYS A 221 15.12 -2.17 10.96
C LYS A 221 16.31 -1.22 10.87
N LEU A 222 17.30 -1.58 10.05
CA LEU A 222 18.53 -0.82 9.90
C LEU A 222 18.30 0.56 9.26
N THR A 223 17.39 0.65 8.29
CA THR A 223 17.10 1.87 7.53
C THR A 223 15.92 2.64 8.12
N VAL A 224 14.73 2.06 8.07
CA VAL A 224 13.46 2.68 8.49
C VAL A 224 13.44 2.89 9.99
N GLY A 225 13.93 1.93 10.77
CA GLY A 225 14.02 2.06 12.23
C GLY A 225 14.86 3.26 12.67
N ARG A 226 16.05 3.42 12.09
CA ARG A 226 16.93 4.55 12.39
C ARG A 226 16.36 5.89 11.94
N LYS A 227 15.75 5.95 10.76
CA LYS A 227 15.09 7.17 10.26
C LYS A 227 13.89 7.54 11.13
N GLY A 228 13.07 6.56 11.50
CA GLY A 228 11.92 6.72 12.38
C GLY A 228 12.35 7.28 13.74
N ALA A 229 13.36 6.67 14.38
CA ALA A 229 13.91 7.16 15.64
C ALA A 229 14.40 8.62 15.55
N LYS A 230 15.05 9.01 14.44
CA LYS A 230 15.45 10.40 14.20
C LYS A 230 14.25 11.34 14.08
N LYS A 231 13.19 10.95 13.35
CA LYS A 231 11.97 11.76 13.19
C LYS A 231 11.25 11.95 14.52
N VAL A 232 11.04 10.87 15.27
CA VAL A 232 10.40 10.92 16.60
C VAL A 232 11.22 11.78 17.57
N LYS A 233 12.57 11.71 17.51
CA LYS A 233 13.43 12.61 18.30
C LYS A 233 13.31 14.07 17.86
N ALA A 234 13.26 14.34 16.56
CA ALA A 234 13.12 15.69 16.03
C ALA A 234 11.77 16.34 16.38
N GLN A 235 10.70 15.55 16.50
CA GLN A 235 9.40 16.05 16.95
C GLN A 235 9.35 16.31 18.46
N GLY A 236 10.25 15.69 19.24
CA GLY A 236 10.33 15.86 20.70
C GLY A 236 9.95 14.59 21.47
N MET A 237 9.00 13.78 20.98
CA MET A 237 8.58 12.57 21.70
C MET A 237 9.73 11.57 21.95
N GLY A 238 10.75 11.57 21.10
CA GLY A 238 11.86 10.64 21.16
C GLY A 238 12.88 10.92 22.26
N VAL A 239 12.82 12.08 22.93
CA VAL A 239 13.70 12.40 24.05
C VAL A 239 13.21 11.86 25.40
N HIS A 240 11.94 11.44 25.47
CA HIS A 240 11.31 10.95 26.68
C HIS A 240 11.57 9.46 26.92
N THR A 241 11.50 9.08 28.19
CA THR A 241 11.55 7.69 28.66
C THR A 241 10.32 6.89 28.18
N PRO A 242 10.40 5.56 28.06
CA PRO A 242 9.24 4.73 27.72
C PRO A 242 8.04 4.96 28.65
N GLU A 243 8.27 5.15 29.95
CA GLU A 243 7.25 5.36 30.97
C GLU A 243 6.53 6.70 30.78
N GLU A 244 7.27 7.80 30.56
CA GLU A 244 6.70 9.12 30.26
C GLU A 244 5.87 9.09 28.96
N VAL A 245 6.41 8.47 27.90
CA VAL A 245 5.69 8.32 26.63
C VAL A 245 4.38 7.55 26.83
N SER A 246 4.39 6.47 27.62
CA SER A 246 3.16 5.74 27.96
C SER A 246 2.18 6.61 28.73
N GLN A 247 2.63 7.41 29.70
CA GLN A 247 1.77 8.31 30.47
C GLN A 247 1.13 9.40 29.59
N PHE A 248 1.87 9.97 28.64
CA PHE A 248 1.32 10.92 27.66
C PHE A 248 0.21 10.30 26.82
N GLY A 249 0.42 9.08 26.32
CA GLY A 249 -0.63 8.36 25.59
C GLY A 249 -1.85 8.06 26.45
N CYS A 250 -1.67 7.62 27.69
CA CYS A 250 -2.78 7.38 28.61
C CYS A 250 -3.57 8.67 28.90
N ALA A 251 -2.89 9.81 29.04
CA ALA A 251 -3.53 11.10 29.24
C ALA A 251 -4.38 11.52 28.03
N ASP A 252 -3.85 11.41 26.81
CA ASP A 252 -4.60 11.68 25.57
C ASP A 252 -5.83 10.78 25.43
N LEU A 253 -5.67 9.47 25.70
CA LEU A 253 -6.76 8.50 25.68
C LEU A 253 -7.84 8.87 26.72
N LYS A 254 -7.43 9.27 27.92
CA LYS A 254 -8.36 9.72 28.95
C LYS A 254 -9.14 10.96 28.52
N VAL A 255 -8.49 11.95 27.91
CA VAL A 255 -9.19 13.16 27.41
C VAL A 255 -10.25 12.80 26.37
N LEU A 256 -9.91 11.92 25.41
CA LEU A 256 -10.87 11.44 24.41
C LEU A 256 -12.02 10.65 25.06
N SER A 257 -11.71 9.78 26.02
CA SER A 257 -12.70 9.01 26.78
C SER A 257 -13.66 9.92 27.54
N ASP A 258 -13.15 10.92 28.26
CA ASP A 258 -13.94 11.87 29.03
C ASP A 258 -14.82 12.73 28.10
N MET A 259 -14.29 13.16 26.95
CA MET A 259 -15.05 13.92 25.96
C MET A 259 -16.17 13.09 25.32
N LEU A 260 -15.89 11.83 24.96
CA LEU A 260 -16.90 10.93 24.41
C LEU A 260 -18.00 10.66 25.44
N ALA A 261 -17.62 10.43 26.69
CA ALA A 261 -18.53 10.08 27.79
C ALA A 261 -19.45 8.91 27.38
N ASP A 262 -20.77 9.07 27.55
CA ASP A 262 -21.78 8.07 27.21
C ASP A 262 -22.34 8.24 25.77
N LYS A 263 -21.80 9.20 24.99
CA LYS A 263 -22.29 9.47 23.64
C LYS A 263 -21.82 8.38 22.66
N PRO A 264 -22.60 8.05 21.62
CA PRO A 264 -22.14 7.11 20.59
C PRO A 264 -21.00 7.70 19.75
N PHE A 265 -21.00 9.02 19.50
CA PHE A 265 -19.96 9.77 18.79
C PHE A 265 -19.64 11.08 19.53
N PHE A 266 -18.50 11.71 19.21
CA PHE A 266 -17.97 12.83 20.01
C PHE A 266 -18.91 14.03 20.15
N PHE A 267 -19.78 14.29 19.17
CA PHE A 267 -20.72 15.41 19.18
C PHE A 267 -22.20 15.01 19.14
N GLY A 268 -22.53 13.73 19.34
CA GLY A 268 -23.91 13.27 19.40
C GLY A 268 -24.11 11.92 18.74
N ASP A 269 -25.21 11.77 18.00
CA ASP A 269 -25.69 10.49 17.45
C ASP A 269 -25.09 10.12 16.09
N GLU A 270 -24.51 11.09 15.38
CA GLU A 270 -23.89 10.88 14.07
C GLU A 270 -22.38 11.17 14.11
N PRO A 271 -21.55 10.38 13.39
CA PRO A 271 -20.12 10.58 13.33
C PRO A 271 -19.75 11.85 12.57
N THR A 272 -18.76 12.55 13.13
CA THR A 272 -18.17 13.78 12.58
C THR A 272 -16.76 13.53 12.06
N THR A 273 -16.08 14.56 11.56
CA THR A 273 -14.66 14.45 11.17
C THR A 273 -13.79 13.98 12.35
N LEU A 274 -14.10 14.42 13.58
CA LEU A 274 -13.35 13.99 14.77
C LEU A 274 -13.48 12.48 14.99
N ASP A 275 -14.66 11.89 14.79
CA ASP A 275 -14.87 10.45 14.92
C ASP A 275 -14.07 9.64 13.90
N VAL A 276 -13.99 10.13 12.65
CA VAL A 276 -13.17 9.53 11.59
C VAL A 276 -11.68 9.55 11.97
N VAL A 277 -11.18 10.71 12.44
CA VAL A 277 -9.79 10.88 12.85
C VAL A 277 -9.48 10.01 14.07
N ALA A 278 -10.32 10.06 15.10
CA ALA A 278 -10.14 9.30 16.33
C ALA A 278 -10.15 7.80 16.05
N PHE A 279 -11.13 7.28 15.30
CA PHE A 279 -11.17 5.87 14.91
C PHE A 279 -9.87 5.43 14.23
N ALA A 280 -9.40 6.20 13.25
CA ALA A 280 -8.23 5.82 12.46
C ALA A 280 -6.95 5.71 13.30
N HIS A 281 -6.81 6.53 14.35
CA HIS A 281 -5.67 6.53 15.27
C HIS A 281 -5.83 5.53 16.41
N LEU A 282 -7.01 5.46 17.04
CA LEU A 282 -7.30 4.51 18.11
C LEU A 282 -7.27 3.06 17.61
N ALA A 283 -7.67 2.80 16.37
CA ALA A 283 -7.54 1.50 15.72
C ALA A 283 -6.08 1.01 15.67
N GLN A 284 -5.11 1.92 15.55
CA GLN A 284 -3.69 1.56 15.61
C GLN A 284 -3.31 1.02 16.98
N ILE A 285 -3.98 1.47 18.05
CA ILE A 285 -3.72 1.01 19.40
C ILE A 285 -4.47 -0.29 19.69
N LEU A 286 -5.76 -0.33 19.35
CA LEU A 286 -6.68 -1.38 19.73
C LEU A 286 -6.47 -2.71 18.98
N TYR A 287 -6.24 -2.66 17.67
CA TYR A 287 -6.24 -3.86 16.81
C TYR A 287 -4.86 -4.49 16.60
N ILE A 288 -3.90 -4.21 17.49
CA ILE A 288 -2.68 -5.01 17.56
C ILE A 288 -2.99 -6.38 18.18
N ASP A 289 -2.27 -7.42 17.76
CA ASP A 289 -2.45 -8.77 18.28
C ASP A 289 -2.42 -8.79 19.82
N LYS A 290 -3.42 -9.44 20.42
CA LYS A 290 -3.65 -9.47 21.87
C LYS A 290 -2.45 -10.00 22.66
N ASP A 291 -1.64 -10.87 22.06
CA ASP A 291 -0.49 -11.49 22.73
C ASP A 291 0.75 -10.57 22.68
N THR A 292 0.68 -9.46 21.95
CA THR A 292 1.74 -8.44 21.93
C THR A 292 1.61 -7.54 23.16
N PRO A 293 2.65 -7.41 24.02
CA PRO A 293 2.62 -6.50 25.14
C PRO A 293 2.53 -5.04 24.65
N TYR A 294 1.47 -4.33 25.01
CA TYR A 294 1.33 -2.92 24.63
C TYR A 294 0.46 -2.14 25.62
N SER A 295 1.11 -1.36 26.48
CA SER A 295 0.48 -0.67 27.60
C SER A 295 -0.67 0.27 27.20
N LEU A 296 -0.61 0.91 26.04
CA LEU A 296 -1.70 1.79 25.59
C LEU A 296 -2.96 1.02 25.20
N ARG A 297 -2.82 -0.18 24.61
CA ARG A 297 -3.97 -1.04 24.35
C ARG A 297 -4.61 -1.49 25.66
N ASP A 298 -3.78 -1.95 26.59
CA ASP A 298 -4.23 -2.46 27.88
C ASP A 298 -4.94 -1.34 28.67
N TYR A 299 -4.34 -0.14 28.74
CA TYR A 299 -4.96 1.03 29.36
C TYR A 299 -6.30 1.40 28.71
N MET A 300 -6.36 1.44 27.37
CA MET A 300 -7.59 1.77 26.64
C MET A 300 -8.71 0.75 26.92
N GLN A 301 -8.38 -0.54 27.01
CA GLN A 301 -9.35 -1.60 27.31
C GLN A 301 -9.86 -1.54 28.75
N GLU A 302 -8.97 -1.27 29.71
CA GLU A 302 -9.30 -1.26 31.14
C GLU A 302 -9.95 0.04 31.60
N ASN A 303 -9.53 1.18 31.06
CA ASN A 303 -9.86 2.52 31.58
C ASN A 303 -10.70 3.36 30.61
N CYS A 304 -10.77 2.99 29.33
CA CYS A 304 -11.51 3.73 28.30
C CYS A 304 -12.44 2.81 27.47
N PRO A 305 -13.30 1.99 28.11
CA PRO A 305 -14.14 1.03 27.38
C PRO A 305 -15.11 1.69 26.39
N ASN A 306 -15.49 2.94 26.62
CA ASN A 306 -16.30 3.73 25.69
C ASN A 306 -15.55 4.03 24.37
N LEU A 307 -14.22 4.21 24.39
CA LEU A 307 -13.39 4.34 23.19
C LEU A 307 -13.27 3.02 22.42
N VAL A 308 -13.24 1.89 23.12
CA VAL A 308 -13.32 0.55 22.49
C VAL A 308 -14.68 0.40 21.79
N GLY A 309 -15.75 0.81 22.45
CA GLY A 309 -17.10 0.85 21.87
C GLY A 309 -17.19 1.77 20.64
N HIS A 310 -16.56 2.95 20.70
CA HIS A 310 -16.47 3.88 19.57
C HIS A 310 -15.77 3.25 18.36
N CYS A 311 -14.62 2.61 18.60
CA CYS A 311 -13.89 1.91 17.55
C CYS A 311 -14.70 0.79 16.91
N SER A 312 -15.49 0.08 17.71
CA SER A 312 -16.37 -1.01 17.24
C SER A 312 -17.49 -0.45 16.35
N ARG A 313 -18.18 0.62 16.79
CA ARG A 313 -19.23 1.28 16.00
C ARG A 313 -18.71 1.82 14.67
N MET A 314 -17.55 2.49 14.68
CA MET A 314 -16.94 3.02 13.46
C MET A 314 -16.49 1.91 12.51
N LYS A 315 -15.90 0.82 13.03
CA LYS A 315 -15.57 -0.38 12.25
C LYS A 315 -16.81 -0.97 11.59
N GLU A 316 -17.87 -1.23 12.34
CA GLU A 316 -19.11 -1.84 11.83
C GLU A 316 -19.76 -0.97 10.75
N ARG A 317 -19.80 0.35 10.96
CA ARG A 317 -20.44 1.29 10.03
C ARG A 317 -19.65 1.48 8.74
N CYS A 318 -18.32 1.49 8.80
CA CYS A 318 -17.48 1.84 7.65
C CYS A 318 -16.89 0.60 6.95
N PHE A 319 -16.66 -0.49 7.68
CA PHE A 319 -15.97 -1.69 7.20
C PHE A 319 -16.77 -2.96 7.54
N PRO A 320 -17.97 -3.15 6.96
CA PRO A 320 -18.72 -4.39 7.13
C PRO A 320 -17.96 -5.62 6.59
N ASP A 321 -16.99 -5.37 5.70
CA ASP A 321 -16.06 -6.32 5.07
C ASP A 321 -14.69 -6.41 5.77
N TRP A 322 -14.54 -5.90 7.01
CA TRP A 322 -13.25 -5.85 7.72
C TRP A 322 -12.53 -7.21 7.78
N ASP A 323 -13.27 -8.28 8.09
CA ASP A 323 -12.70 -9.61 8.23
C ASP A 323 -12.29 -10.19 6.88
N GLU A 324 -13.02 -9.89 5.80
CA GLU A 324 -12.62 -10.25 4.43
C GLU A 324 -11.35 -9.50 4.01
N ILE A 325 -11.28 -8.19 4.27
CA ILE A 325 -10.08 -7.36 4.02
C ILE A 325 -8.85 -7.97 4.71
N CYS A 326 -8.99 -8.29 6.00
CA CYS A 326 -7.89 -8.76 6.82
C CYS A 326 -7.47 -10.20 6.50
N SER A 327 -8.41 -11.07 6.10
CA SER A 327 -8.09 -12.46 5.77
C SER A 327 -7.56 -12.63 4.33
N THR A 328 -8.13 -11.92 3.36
CA THR A 328 -7.75 -12.04 1.95
C THR A 328 -6.63 -11.09 1.54
N LEU A 329 -6.43 -10.01 2.31
CA LEU A 329 -5.54 -8.88 1.98
C LEU A 329 -5.90 -8.18 0.67
N ASP A 330 -7.13 -8.38 0.17
CA ASP A 330 -7.64 -7.70 -1.01
C ASP A 330 -7.80 -6.19 -0.71
N MET A 331 -7.27 -5.36 -1.61
CA MET A 331 -7.37 -3.91 -1.50
C MET A 331 -8.80 -3.40 -1.76
N ASN A 332 -9.61 -4.14 -2.52
CA ASN A 332 -10.88 -3.67 -3.10
C ASN A 332 -12.07 -4.62 -2.85
N THR A 333 -12.17 -5.21 -1.68
CA THR A 333 -13.32 -6.06 -1.26
C THR A 333 -14.68 -5.38 -1.41
N HIS A 334 -14.73 -4.04 -1.36
CA HIS A 334 -15.94 -3.24 -1.54
C HIS A 334 -16.37 -3.07 -3.00
N LEU A 335 -15.53 -3.45 -3.96
CA LEU A 335 -15.87 -3.42 -5.39
C LEU A 335 -16.48 -4.77 -5.81
N PRO A 336 -17.46 -4.77 -6.73
CA PRO A 336 -17.97 -6.02 -7.31
C PRO A 336 -16.82 -6.82 -7.93
N LYS A 337 -16.65 -8.07 -7.50
CA LYS A 337 -15.69 -8.98 -8.13
C LYS A 337 -16.18 -9.26 -9.55
N PRO A 338 -15.33 -9.19 -10.58
CA PRO A 338 -15.71 -9.64 -11.91
C PRO A 338 -16.19 -11.10 -11.79
N GLU A 339 -17.34 -11.40 -12.41
CA GLU A 339 -17.85 -12.77 -12.47
C GLU A 339 -16.71 -13.67 -12.95
N LYS A 340 -16.29 -14.63 -12.12
CA LYS A 340 -15.43 -15.70 -12.60
C LYS A 340 -16.24 -16.36 -13.71
N GLN A 341 -15.82 -16.19 -14.95
CA GLN A 341 -16.16 -17.14 -15.97
C GLN A 341 -15.69 -18.48 -15.40
N GLU A 342 -16.65 -19.30 -14.95
CA GLU A 342 -16.39 -20.71 -14.82
C GLU A 342 -15.89 -21.13 -16.19
N GLU A 343 -14.57 -21.32 -16.31
CA GLU A 343 -14.07 -22.31 -17.23
C GLU A 343 -14.76 -23.60 -16.80
N LYS A 344 -15.95 -23.84 -17.37
CA LYS A 344 -16.37 -25.18 -17.70
C LYS A 344 -15.24 -25.70 -18.58
N GLU A 345 -14.20 -26.23 -17.94
CA GLU A 345 -13.26 -27.13 -18.58
C GLU A 345 -14.14 -28.12 -19.33
N GLY A 346 -14.14 -27.99 -20.64
CA GLY A 346 -14.69 -28.94 -21.57
C GLY A 346 -13.97 -30.26 -21.34
N LYS A 347 -14.46 -31.01 -20.35
CA LYS A 347 -14.05 -32.37 -20.05
C LYS A 347 -14.78 -33.34 -21.00
N GLU A 348 -14.91 -32.95 -22.26
CA GLU A 348 -15.42 -33.81 -23.34
C GLU A 348 -14.54 -33.70 -24.61
N ASP A 349 -13.91 -32.56 -24.91
CA ASP A 349 -13.07 -32.40 -26.12
C ASP A 349 -11.59 -32.83 -25.94
N ALA A 350 -11.14 -33.05 -24.70
CA ALA A 350 -9.80 -33.56 -24.42
C ALA A 350 -9.69 -35.09 -24.50
N LYS A 351 -10.81 -35.81 -24.75
CA LYS A 351 -10.80 -37.27 -24.91
C LYS A 351 -10.65 -37.68 -26.38
N GLU A 352 -11.29 -36.97 -27.31
CA GLU A 352 -11.16 -37.25 -28.76
C GLU A 352 -9.79 -36.84 -29.35
N SER A 353 -9.14 -35.82 -28.79
CA SER A 353 -7.82 -35.37 -29.24
C SER A 353 -6.65 -36.20 -28.70
N LYS A 354 -6.90 -37.09 -27.71
CA LYS A 354 -5.90 -38.02 -27.16
C LYS A 354 -5.99 -39.41 -27.80
N GLU A 355 -7.19 -39.90 -28.11
CA GLU A 355 -7.37 -41.15 -28.89
C GLU A 355 -6.85 -41.02 -30.33
N SER A 356 -7.02 -39.86 -30.98
CA SER A 356 -6.52 -39.64 -32.35
C SER A 356 -5.00 -39.42 -32.46
N LYS A 357 -4.30 -39.25 -31.34
CA LYS A 357 -2.83 -39.09 -31.30
C LYS A 357 -2.12 -40.37 -30.89
N GLU A 358 -2.73 -41.21 -30.05
CA GLU A 358 -2.22 -42.55 -29.72
C GLU A 358 -2.41 -43.55 -30.88
N GLU A 359 -3.45 -43.41 -31.73
CA GLU A 359 -3.58 -44.24 -32.95
C GLU A 359 -2.54 -43.89 -34.03
N LYS A 360 -2.00 -42.66 -34.06
CA LYS A 360 -0.97 -42.25 -35.04
C LYS A 360 0.47 -42.54 -34.63
N GLU A 361 0.73 -42.76 -33.34
CA GLU A 361 2.06 -43.21 -32.87
C GLU A 361 2.18 -44.75 -32.88
N GLY A 362 1.08 -45.49 -32.69
CA GLY A 362 1.08 -46.95 -32.79
C GLY A 362 1.30 -47.52 -34.20
N ASP A 363 0.90 -46.79 -35.25
CA ASP A 363 1.06 -47.23 -36.65
C ASP A 363 2.47 -46.92 -37.22
N LYS A 364 3.19 -45.97 -36.60
CA LYS A 364 4.56 -45.62 -36.98
C LYS A 364 5.60 -46.57 -36.37
N GLU A 365 5.34 -47.10 -35.18
CA GLU A 365 6.20 -48.08 -34.51
C GLU A 365 6.09 -49.50 -35.09
N LYS A 366 5.01 -49.78 -35.83
CA LYS A 366 4.81 -51.06 -36.54
C LYS A 366 5.48 -51.08 -37.91
N ALA A 367 5.51 -49.95 -38.62
CA ALA A 367 6.22 -49.80 -39.90
C ALA A 367 7.76 -49.85 -39.75
N ASP A 368 8.32 -49.25 -38.69
CA ASP A 368 9.77 -49.28 -38.42
C ASP A 368 10.29 -50.66 -37.95
N LYS A 369 9.40 -51.57 -37.54
CA LYS A 369 9.76 -52.95 -37.17
C LYS A 369 9.70 -53.92 -38.37
N GLU A 370 8.79 -53.72 -39.32
CA GLU A 370 8.74 -54.53 -40.55
C GLU A 370 9.88 -54.16 -41.53
N GLU A 371 10.33 -52.91 -41.60
CA GLU A 371 11.50 -52.54 -42.43
C GLU A 371 12.83 -53.09 -41.87
N LYS A 372 12.96 -53.25 -40.54
CA LYS A 372 14.17 -53.82 -39.92
C LYS A 372 14.27 -55.34 -39.95
N GLU A 373 13.16 -56.07 -40.13
CA GLU A 373 13.19 -57.52 -40.37
C GLU A 373 13.44 -57.84 -41.87
N LEU A 374 12.98 -56.99 -42.80
CA LEU A 374 13.25 -57.14 -44.23
C LEU A 374 14.70 -56.80 -44.67
N GLU A 375 15.42 -55.95 -43.92
CA GLU A 375 16.85 -55.70 -44.19
C GLU A 375 17.76 -56.81 -43.62
N LYS A 376 17.36 -57.50 -42.55
CA LYS A 376 18.14 -58.60 -41.99
C LYS A 376 18.06 -59.90 -42.80
N ASP A 377 16.97 -60.13 -43.50
CA ASP A 377 16.84 -61.30 -44.39
C ASP A 377 17.56 -61.12 -45.74
N LYS A 378 17.87 -59.88 -46.15
CA LYS A 378 18.67 -59.60 -47.36
C LYS A 378 20.19 -59.68 -47.14
N GLU A 379 20.68 -59.41 -45.93
CA GLU A 379 22.11 -59.57 -45.60
C GLU A 379 22.54 -61.04 -45.38
N VAL A 380 21.59 -61.97 -45.18
CA VAL A 380 21.88 -63.40 -45.01
C VAL A 380 21.94 -64.15 -46.35
N ASP A 381 21.27 -63.66 -47.41
CA ASP A 381 21.34 -64.25 -48.76
C ASP A 381 22.54 -63.75 -49.58
N GLU A 382 22.98 -62.49 -49.42
CA GLU A 382 24.18 -61.97 -50.11
C GLU A 382 25.51 -62.54 -49.57
N ASN A 383 25.50 -63.14 -48.37
CA ASN A 383 26.67 -63.79 -47.79
C ASN A 383 26.76 -65.30 -48.10
N LYS A 384 25.78 -65.87 -48.82
CA LYS A 384 25.80 -67.26 -49.29
C LYS A 384 26.17 -67.41 -50.77
N GLU A 385 26.16 -66.34 -51.55
CA GLU A 385 26.62 -66.34 -52.96
C GLU A 385 28.09 -65.95 -53.13
N LYS A 386 28.76 -65.38 -52.11
CA LYS A 386 30.21 -65.06 -52.17
C LYS A 386 31.16 -66.19 -51.73
N GLU A 387 30.65 -67.37 -51.37
CA GLU A 387 31.46 -68.57 -51.09
C GLU A 387 31.42 -69.65 -52.20
N LYS A 388 30.87 -69.34 -53.40
CA LYS A 388 30.91 -70.25 -54.56
C LYS A 388 31.64 -69.75 -55.81
N GLU A 389 32.18 -68.55 -55.81
CA GLU A 389 33.07 -68.07 -56.88
C GLU A 389 34.34 -67.48 -56.28
N GLY A 390 35.26 -68.37 -55.91
CA GLY A 390 36.55 -68.03 -55.29
C GLY A 390 37.38 -69.26 -55.01
N LYS A 391 37.61 -70.07 -56.05
CA LYS A 391 38.66 -71.09 -56.09
C LYS A 391 39.68 -70.70 -57.13
#